data_AF-A0A7V9H680-F1
#
_entry.id   AF-A0A7V9H680-F1
#
_cell.length_a   1.000
_cell.length_b   1.000
_cell.length_c   1.000
_cell.angle_alpha   90.00
_cell.angle_beta   90.00
_cell.angle_gamma   90.00
#
_symmetry.space_group_name_H-M   'P 1'
#
loop_
_entity.id
_entity.type
_entity.pdbx_description
1 polymer ?
#
loop_
_entity_poly.entity_id
_entity_poly.type
_entity_poly.pdbx_seq_one_letter_code
_entity_poly.pdbx_strand_id
1 'polypeptide(L)'
;MPDCGGLGVIFGPTGGYLLSYPLAAAVAGLAAYAVARSPRRRAMVSSTLWGTVALAVIYAIGATWLYVVAGLPPAVAVAQGVLPFVVFDLVKVVLAALVAVGAAPAIAASRT
;
A
#
# COMPACT_ATOMS: atom_id res chain seq x y z
N MET A 1 13.06 21.84 -11.24
CA MET A 1 12.08 21.13 -12.07
C MET A 1 10.71 21.59 -11.59
N PRO A 2 9.97 22.40 -12.38
CA PRO A 2 8.51 22.45 -12.17
C PRO A 2 7.99 21.01 -12.36
N ASP A 3 6.81 20.67 -11.86
CA ASP A 3 6.13 19.37 -12.05
C ASP A 3 6.22 18.35 -10.89
N CYS A 4 6.85 18.67 -9.74
CA CYS A 4 6.83 17.76 -8.57
C CYS A 4 5.46 17.67 -7.85
N GLY A 5 4.43 18.40 -8.30
CA GLY A 5 3.11 18.42 -7.68
C GLY A 5 2.05 19.16 -8.50
N GLY A 6 0.78 18.82 -8.29
CA GLY A 6 -0.37 19.34 -9.03
C GLY A 6 -1.24 18.22 -9.61
N LEU A 7 -2.47 18.56 -10.03
CA LEU A 7 -3.40 17.57 -10.58
C LEU A 7 -2.85 16.87 -11.84
N GLY A 8 -1.97 17.52 -12.59
CA GLY A 8 -1.31 16.95 -13.77
C GLY A 8 -0.52 15.67 -13.47
N VAL A 9 0.05 15.53 -12.27
CA VAL A 9 0.85 14.36 -11.88
C VAL A 9 0.00 13.08 -11.82
N ILE A 10 -1.30 13.21 -11.50
CA ILE A 10 -2.24 12.08 -11.47
C ILE A 10 -2.45 11.49 -12.86
N PHE A 11 -2.29 12.29 -13.92
CA PHE A 11 -2.42 11.83 -15.30
C PHE A 11 -1.10 11.30 -15.89
N GLY A 12 0.00 11.35 -15.13
CA GLY A 12 1.30 10.83 -15.55
C GLY A 12 1.51 9.33 -15.28
N PRO A 13 2.70 8.79 -15.58
CA PRO A 13 3.01 7.35 -15.46
C PRO A 13 2.84 6.76 -14.05
N THR A 14 3.05 7.57 -13.00
CA THR A 14 2.91 7.14 -11.60
C THR A 14 1.51 7.35 -11.04
N GLY A 15 0.60 7.96 -11.82
CA GLY A 15 -0.74 8.34 -11.40
C GLY A 15 -1.58 7.19 -10.84
N GLY A 16 -1.54 6.03 -11.49
CA GLY A 16 -2.27 4.84 -11.05
C GLY A 16 -1.87 4.34 -9.66
N TYR A 17 -0.60 4.51 -9.26
CA TYR A 17 -0.16 4.16 -7.91
C TYR A 17 -0.79 5.11 -6.88
N LEU A 18 -0.86 6.41 -7.19
CA LEU A 18 -1.50 7.39 -6.31
C LEU A 18 -3.00 7.14 -6.18
N LEU A 19 -3.68 6.87 -7.30
CA LEU A 19 -5.11 6.57 -7.34
C LEU A 19 -5.46 5.27 -6.61
N SER A 20 -4.51 4.34 -6.47
CA SER A 20 -4.71 3.09 -5.74
C SER A 20 -4.68 3.24 -4.21
N TYR A 21 -4.06 4.30 -3.68
CA TYR A 21 -3.83 4.44 -2.23
C TYR A 21 -5.10 4.47 -1.38
N PRO A 22 -6.20 5.14 -1.76
CA PRO A 22 -7.44 5.08 -0.98
C PRO A 22 -8.00 3.65 -0.88
N LEU A 23 -7.93 2.87 -1.96
CA LEU A 23 -8.37 1.48 -1.97
C LEU A 23 -7.45 0.60 -1.13
N ALA A 24 -6.13 0.78 -1.27
CA ALA A 24 -5.13 0.07 -0.47
C ALA A 24 -5.30 0.36 1.03
N ALA A 25 -5.59 1.62 1.40
CA ALA A 25 -5.86 2.01 2.78
C ALA A 25 -7.13 1.34 3.33
N ALA A 26 -8.20 1.25 2.54
CA ALA A 26 -9.42 0.54 2.92
C ALA A 26 -9.14 -0.96 3.17
N VAL A 27 -8.39 -1.61 2.26
CA VAL A 27 -7.99 -3.01 2.38
C VAL A 27 -7.12 -3.24 3.63
N ALA A 28 -6.11 -2.41 3.85
CA ALA A 28 -5.27 -2.50 5.05
C ALA A 28 -6.08 -2.28 6.34
N GLY A 29 -7.07 -1.38 6.31
CA GLY A 29 -7.97 -1.09 7.42
C GLY A 29 -8.82 -2.29 7.87
N LEU A 30 -9.10 -3.26 6.98
CA LEU A 30 -9.80 -4.50 7.33
C LEU A 30 -9.04 -5.31 8.39
N ALA A 31 -7.71 -5.18 8.46
CA ALA A 31 -6.90 -5.80 9.51
C ALA A 31 -7.35 -5.36 10.91
N ALA A 32 -7.63 -4.06 11.10
CA ALA A 32 -7.99 -3.51 12.40
C ALA A 32 -9.28 -4.13 12.94
N TYR A 33 -10.27 -4.36 12.08
CA TYR A 33 -11.52 -5.04 12.43
C TYR A 33 -11.29 -6.53 12.73
N ALA A 34 -10.44 -7.20 11.95
CA ALA A 34 -10.16 -8.62 12.12
C ALA A 34 -9.38 -8.94 13.41
N VAL A 35 -8.63 -7.98 13.96
CA VAL A 35 -7.70 -8.21 15.07
C VAL A 35 -7.99 -7.43 16.35
N ALA A 36 -9.09 -6.66 16.40
CA ALA A 36 -9.40 -5.72 17.49
C ALA A 36 -9.28 -6.30 18.93
N ARG A 37 -9.53 -7.60 19.10
CA ARG A 37 -9.40 -8.32 20.39
C ARG A 37 -8.46 -9.53 20.32
N SER A 38 -7.66 -9.61 19.27
CA SER A 38 -6.75 -10.73 19.06
C SER A 38 -5.44 -10.56 19.84
N PRO A 39 -4.76 -11.65 20.23
CA PRO A 39 -3.43 -11.57 20.83
C PRO A 39 -2.44 -10.92 19.86
N ARG A 40 -1.42 -10.24 20.40
CA ARG A 40 -0.44 -9.44 19.64
C ARG A 40 0.16 -10.18 18.44
N ARG A 41 0.48 -11.47 18.61
CA ARG A 41 1.00 -12.32 17.52
C ARG A 41 0.03 -12.46 16.35
N ARG A 42 -1.26 -12.70 16.62
CA ARG A 42 -2.30 -12.80 15.58
C ARG A 42 -2.56 -11.45 14.93
N ALA A 43 -2.51 -10.37 15.71
CA ALA A 43 -2.62 -9.01 15.19
C ALA A 43 -1.48 -8.67 14.23
N MET A 44 -0.23 -9.03 14.56
CA MET A 44 0.92 -8.86 13.66
C MET A 44 0.76 -9.64 12.36
N VAL A 45 0.47 -10.94 12.43
CA VAL A 45 0.32 -11.79 11.23
C VAL A 45 -0.78 -11.25 10.32
N SER A 46 -1.95 -10.95 10.89
CA SER A 46 -3.07 -10.44 10.08
C SER A 46 -2.79 -9.05 9.52
N SER A 47 -2.15 -8.15 10.26
CA SER A 47 -1.77 -6.81 9.76
C SER A 47 -0.75 -6.90 8.63
N THR A 48 0.25 -7.78 8.73
CA THR A 48 1.21 -8.03 7.65
C THR A 48 0.51 -8.60 6.42
N LEU A 49 -0.39 -9.59 6.58
CA LEU A 49 -1.13 -10.19 5.47
C LEU A 49 -1.98 -9.15 4.73
N TRP A 50 -2.81 -8.40 5.46
CA TRP A 50 -3.64 -7.36 4.86
C TRP A 50 -2.82 -6.22 4.25
N GLY A 51 -1.68 -5.87 4.86
CA GLY A 51 -0.72 -4.93 4.28
C GLY A 51 -0.12 -5.42 2.96
N THR A 52 0.19 -6.71 2.85
CA THR A 52 0.66 -7.32 1.59
C THR A 52 -0.45 -7.34 0.53
N VAL A 53 -1.70 -7.61 0.91
CA VAL A 53 -2.85 -7.53 -0.03
C VAL A 53 -3.05 -6.08 -0.50
N ALA A 54 -2.96 -5.11 0.40
CA ALA A 54 -3.01 -3.69 0.03
C ALA A 54 -1.88 -3.30 -0.94
N LEU A 55 -0.66 -3.79 -0.71
CA LEU A 55 0.47 -3.61 -1.63
C LEU A 55 0.19 -4.23 -3.01
N ALA A 56 -0.40 -5.43 -3.06
CA ALA A 56 -0.77 -6.08 -4.30
C ALA A 56 -1.81 -5.25 -5.08
N VAL A 57 -2.78 -4.63 -4.40
CA VAL A 57 -3.73 -3.69 -5.03
C VAL A 57 -3.01 -2.50 -5.64
N ILE A 58 -2.03 -1.93 -4.93
CA ILE A 58 -1.22 -0.81 -5.43
C ILE A 58 -0.50 -1.20 -6.72
N TYR A 59 0.17 -2.35 -6.75
CA TYR A 59 0.88 -2.80 -7.95
C TYR A 59 -0.05 -3.22 -9.08
N ALA A 60 -1.19 -3.85 -8.79
CA ALA A 60 -2.14 -4.24 -9.82
C ALA A 60 -2.68 -3.02 -10.57
N ILE A 61 -3.11 -1.99 -9.84
CA ILE A 61 -3.65 -0.76 -10.44
C ILE A 61 -2.52 0.08 -11.05
N GLY A 62 -1.42 0.27 -10.31
CA GLY A 62 -0.30 1.10 -10.73
C GLY A 62 0.43 0.57 -11.96
N ALA A 63 0.77 -0.72 -12.00
CA ALA A 63 1.46 -1.30 -13.16
C ALA A 63 0.55 -1.39 -14.38
N THR A 64 -0.75 -1.64 -14.20
CA THR A 64 -1.73 -1.61 -15.30
C THR A 64 -1.88 -0.20 -15.86
N TRP A 65 -1.93 0.82 -15.01
CA TRP A 65 -1.94 2.22 -15.43
C TRP A 65 -0.66 2.58 -16.20
N LEU A 66 0.50 2.21 -15.67
CA LEU A 66 1.80 2.44 -16.31
C LEU A 66 1.86 1.79 -17.70
N TYR A 67 1.38 0.55 -17.82
CA TYR A 67 1.24 -0.14 -19.10
C TYR A 67 0.40 0.68 -20.10
N VAL A 68 -0.78 1.17 -19.69
CA VAL A 68 -1.69 1.92 -20.57
C VAL A 68 -1.14 3.30 -20.93
N VAL A 69 -0.69 4.08 -19.96
CA VAL A 69 -0.32 5.49 -20.14
C VAL A 69 1.04 5.64 -20.83
N ALA A 70 2.00 4.74 -20.55
CA ALA A 70 3.31 4.80 -21.17
C ALA A 70 3.42 3.95 -22.45
N GLY A 71 2.38 3.19 -22.82
CA GLY A 71 2.38 2.33 -24.01
C GLY A 71 3.44 1.23 -23.96
N LEU A 72 3.81 0.79 -22.76
CA LEU A 72 4.88 -0.20 -22.55
C LEU A 72 4.35 -1.62 -22.73
N PRO A 73 5.21 -2.61 -23.06
CA PRO A 73 4.84 -4.01 -22.91
C PRO A 73 4.55 -4.37 -21.44
N PRO A 74 3.62 -5.29 -21.13
CA PRO A 74 3.28 -5.65 -19.75
C PRO A 74 4.49 -6.09 -18.91
N ALA A 75 5.40 -6.87 -19.49
CA ALA A 75 6.62 -7.31 -18.82
C ALA A 75 7.53 -6.14 -18.42
N VAL A 76 7.61 -5.10 -19.26
CA VAL A 76 8.42 -3.91 -19.00
C VAL A 76 7.77 -3.06 -17.91
N ALA A 77 6.45 -2.90 -17.94
CA ALA A 77 5.71 -2.20 -16.89
C ALA A 77 5.90 -2.85 -15.52
N VAL A 78 5.91 -4.18 -15.43
CA VAL A 78 6.22 -4.89 -14.17
C VAL A 78 7.69 -4.75 -13.79
N ALA A 79 8.62 -4.91 -14.73
CA ALA A 79 10.04 -4.82 -14.47
C ALA A 79 10.45 -3.43 -13.94
N GLN A 80 9.81 -2.36 -14.42
CA GLN A 80 10.11 -0.99 -14.01
C GLN A 80 9.23 -0.50 -12.85
N GLY A 81 7.96 -0.90 -12.84
CA GLY A 81 6.94 -0.39 -11.92
C GLY A 81 6.72 -1.22 -10.65
N VAL A 82 7.29 -2.42 -10.56
CA VAL A 82 7.07 -3.34 -9.43
C VAL A 82 8.37 -3.89 -8.89
N LEU A 83 9.16 -4.52 -9.76
CA LEU A 83 10.34 -5.30 -9.37
C LEU A 83 11.36 -4.54 -8.50
N PRO A 84 11.74 -3.27 -8.79
CA PRO A 84 12.69 -2.55 -7.95
C PRO A 84 12.13 -2.16 -6.58
N PHE A 85 10.81 -2.14 -6.40
CA PHE A 85 10.16 -1.66 -5.19
C PHE A 85 9.74 -2.78 -4.23
N VAL A 86 9.48 -3.98 -4.74
CA VAL A 86 8.82 -5.07 -3.99
C VAL A 86 9.53 -5.41 -2.68
N VAL A 87 10.86 -5.49 -2.68
CA VAL A 87 11.63 -5.86 -1.48
C VAL A 87 11.49 -4.79 -0.41
N PHE A 88 11.67 -3.52 -0.79
CA PHE A 88 11.57 -2.40 0.13
C PHE A 88 10.13 -2.22 0.64
N ASP A 89 9.14 -2.46 -0.21
CA ASP A 89 7.73 -2.31 0.18
C ASP A 89 7.27 -3.45 1.10
N LEU A 90 7.77 -4.67 0.93
CA LEU A 90 7.54 -5.76 1.89
C LEU A 90 8.14 -5.44 3.25
N VAL A 91 9.34 -4.84 3.30
CA VAL A 91 9.92 -4.35 4.56
C VAL A 91 9.03 -3.27 5.18
N LYS A 92 8.54 -2.31 4.40
CA LYS A 92 7.60 -1.28 4.88
C LYS A 92 6.31 -1.89 5.42
N VAL A 93 5.77 -2.93 4.79
CA VAL A 93 4.56 -3.63 5.27
C VAL A 93 4.79 -4.20 6.67
N VAL A 94 5.93 -4.86 6.90
CA VAL A 94 6.27 -5.40 8.23
C VAL A 94 6.43 -4.28 9.26
N LEU A 95 7.14 -3.21 8.91
CA LEU A 95 7.31 -2.05 9.79
C LEU A 95 5.97 -1.38 10.11
N ALA A 96 5.09 -1.20 9.11
CA ALA A 96 3.76 -0.65 9.29
C ALA A 96 2.92 -1.52 10.22
N ALA A 97 2.98 -2.85 10.08
CA ALA A 97 2.29 -3.78 10.99
C ALA A 97 2.82 -3.67 12.42
N LEU A 98 4.13 -3.56 12.61
CA LEU A 98 4.75 -3.36 13.94
C LEU A 98 4.26 -2.07 14.59
N VAL A 99 4.28 -0.97 13.84
CA VAL A 99 3.83 0.34 14.33
C VAL A 99 2.34 0.33 14.63
N ALA A 100 1.51 -0.19 13.73
CA ALA A 100 0.05 -0.24 13.90
C ALA A 100 -0.34 -1.05 15.14
N VAL A 101 0.23 -2.24 15.32
CA VAL A 101 -0.05 -3.08 16.49
C VAL A 101 0.50 -2.46 17.78
N GLY A 102 1.67 -1.80 17.72
CA GLY A 102 2.27 -1.13 18.88
C GLY A 102 1.50 0.12 19.33
N ALA A 103 0.97 0.90 18.37
CA ALA A 103 0.25 2.13 18.64
C ALA A 103 -1.25 1.90 18.96
N ALA A 104 -1.82 0.75 18.60
CA ALA A 104 -3.24 0.46 18.78
C ALA A 104 -3.78 0.74 20.20
N PRO A 105 -3.10 0.38 21.31
CA PRO A 105 -3.58 0.69 22.66
C PRO A 105 -3.64 2.19 22.96
N ALA A 106 -2.63 2.95 22.52
CA ALA A 106 -2.56 4.40 22.72
C ALA A 106 -3.65 5.14 21.92
N ILE A 107 -3.89 4.69 20.67
CA ILE A 107 -4.96 5.22 19.81
C ILE A 107 -6.35 4.89 20.36
N ALA A 108 -6.51 3.72 20.98
CA ALA A 108 -7.79 3.35 21.61
C ALA A 108 -8.09 4.24 22.83
N ALA A 109 -7.08 4.53 23.65
CA ALA A 109 -7.22 5.40 24.83
C ALA A 109 -7.50 6.87 24.48
N SER A 110 -7.09 7.35 23.31
CA SER A 110 -7.35 8.73 22.87
C SER A 110 -8.75 8.96 22.28
N ARG A 111 -9.56 7.90 22.16
CA ARG A 111 -10.93 7.96 21.58
C ARG A 111 -12.04 8.04 22.65
N THR A 112 -11.66 8.04 23.92
CA THR A 112 -12.54 8.18 25.08
C THR A 112 -12.37 9.56 25.70
#